data_AF-A0A8X6XX83-F1
#
_entry.id   AF-A0A8X6XX83-F1
#
_cell.length_a   1.000
_cell.length_b   1.000
_cell.length_c   1.000
_cell.angle_alpha   90.00
_cell.angle_beta   90.00
_cell.angle_gamma   90.00
#
_symmetry.space_group_name_H-M   'P 1'
#
loop_
_entity.id
_entity.type
_entity.pdbx_description
1 polymer ?
#
loop_
_entity_poly.entity_id
_entity_poly.type
_entity_poly.pdbx_seq_one_letter_code
_entity_poly.pdbx_strand_id
1 'polypeptide(L)'
;MSESQHWPQVRSHDALDILASIHIIEQKFHLRKMPPNSAVVEERTVEHEEKKPEYKTQIVWFNVLLFIYLHLSFLYGVYLGLTSAFWKTSIFAYIYGNFGGLGITAGSHRLWSHRSYKAKWPLRAFLCILTSIAAQNDIYEWCRDHRVHHKFTETSADPHNIKRGFFFAHMGWLMCKKHPDVATKGKTVYLDDLWADPIVRFHRRFYIPMVLFFCFYLPT
;
A
#
# COMPACT_ATOMS: atom_id res chain seq x y z
N MET A 1 -0.56 -24.75 -40.82
CA MET A 1 -1.55 -24.75 -39.71
C MET A 1 -1.18 -23.63 -38.76
N SER A 2 -1.73 -22.45 -39.02
CA SER A 2 -1.52 -21.22 -38.27
C SER A 2 -2.87 -20.77 -37.71
N GLU A 3 -3.00 -20.64 -36.41
CA GLU A 3 -4.09 -19.90 -35.79
C GLU A 3 -3.50 -18.65 -35.14
N SER A 4 -3.36 -17.61 -35.95
CA SER A 4 -3.16 -16.24 -35.48
C SER A 4 -4.51 -15.70 -35.01
N GLN A 5 -4.65 -15.45 -33.71
CA GLN A 5 -5.81 -14.76 -33.15
C GLN A 5 -5.97 -13.37 -33.77
N HIS A 6 -7.03 -13.22 -34.57
CA HIS A 6 -7.51 -11.96 -35.12
C HIS A 6 -8.12 -11.08 -34.02
N TRP A 7 -7.63 -9.86 -33.90
CA TRP A 7 -8.30 -8.79 -33.17
C TRP A 7 -9.43 -8.22 -34.06
N PRO A 8 -10.63 -7.98 -33.50
CA PRO A 8 -11.75 -7.48 -34.29
C PRO A 8 -11.52 -6.03 -34.75
N GLN A 9 -11.76 -5.80 -36.03
CA GLN A 9 -11.73 -4.51 -36.70
C GLN A 9 -12.84 -3.57 -36.20
N VAL A 10 -12.48 -2.29 -36.19
CA VAL A 10 -13.28 -1.10 -35.91
C VAL A 10 -14.59 -1.12 -36.69
N ARG A 11 -15.73 -1.05 -35.99
CA ARG A 11 -17.01 -0.68 -36.60
C ARG A 11 -17.13 0.84 -36.60
N SER A 12 -17.16 1.39 -37.80
CA SER A 12 -17.55 2.76 -38.12
C SER A 12 -18.98 3.03 -37.66
N HIS A 13 -19.12 3.72 -36.54
CA HIS A 13 -20.25 4.60 -36.32
C HIS A 13 -19.68 6.01 -36.13
N ASP A 14 -20.35 6.94 -36.81
CA ASP A 14 -20.41 8.36 -36.49
C ASP A 14 -19.29 9.24 -37.06
N ALA A 15 -19.19 9.20 -38.40
CA ALA A 15 -18.70 10.30 -39.25
C ALA A 15 -19.57 11.58 -39.17
N LEU A 16 -20.43 11.71 -38.16
CA LEU A 16 -21.34 12.84 -37.95
C LEU A 16 -20.93 13.76 -36.78
N ASP A 17 -19.97 13.37 -35.93
CA ASP A 17 -19.51 14.22 -34.81
C ASP A 17 -18.40 15.22 -35.18
N ILE A 18 -17.76 15.04 -36.35
CA ILE A 18 -16.70 15.94 -36.83
C ILE A 18 -17.28 17.17 -37.54
N LEU A 19 -18.51 17.09 -38.05
CA LEU A 19 -19.19 18.23 -38.70
C LEU A 19 -19.89 19.16 -37.69
N ALA A 20 -20.24 18.67 -36.50
CA ALA A 20 -20.80 19.50 -35.42
C ALA A 20 -19.74 20.41 -34.75
N SER A 21 -18.45 20.04 -34.84
CA SER A 21 -17.35 20.80 -34.22
C SER A 21 -16.84 21.96 -35.09
N ILE A 22 -17.17 21.99 -36.39
CA ILE A 22 -16.74 23.05 -37.32
C ILE A 22 -17.77 24.20 -37.38
N HIS A 23 -19.05 23.93 -37.08
CA HIS A 23 -20.10 24.95 -37.11
C HIS A 23 -20.15 25.86 -35.86
N ILE A 24 -19.50 25.47 -34.77
CA ILE A 24 -19.43 26.27 -33.52
C ILE A 24 -18.27 27.29 -33.55
N ILE A 25 -17.31 27.13 -34.45
CA ILE A 25 -16.13 28.01 -34.54
C ILE A 25 -16.37 29.23 -35.43
N GLU A 26 -17.31 29.17 -36.39
CA GLU A 26 -17.60 30.32 -37.28
C GLU A 26 -18.58 31.35 -36.70
N GLN A 27 -19.32 31.06 -35.61
CA GLN A 27 -20.19 32.08 -34.98
C GLN A 27 -19.46 33.04 -34.03
N LYS A 28 -18.15 32.88 -33.80
CA LYS A 28 -17.38 33.78 -32.92
C LYS A 28 -16.59 34.88 -33.64
N PHE A 29 -16.68 35.01 -34.96
CA PHE A 29 -15.78 35.91 -35.69
C PHE A 29 -16.35 37.24 -36.20
N HIS A 30 -17.64 37.55 -36.03
CA HIS A 30 -18.18 38.86 -36.40
C HIS A 30 -19.04 39.45 -35.27
N LEU A 31 -18.42 40.29 -34.43
CA LEU A 31 -18.86 41.65 -34.10
C LEU A 31 -17.95 42.22 -33.00
N ARG A 32 -16.99 43.04 -33.44
CA ARG A 32 -16.13 43.88 -32.61
C ARG A 32 -16.89 45.18 -32.32
N LYS A 33 -17.26 45.44 -31.07
CA LYS A 33 -17.32 46.79 -30.48
C LYS A 33 -17.01 46.69 -28.99
N MET A 34 -15.79 47.08 -28.60
CA MET A 34 -15.41 47.24 -27.19
C MET A 34 -16.00 48.56 -26.66
N PRO A 35 -16.77 48.57 -25.56
CA PRO A 35 -17.07 49.80 -24.84
C PRO A 35 -15.81 50.28 -24.09
N PRO A 36 -15.57 51.59 -23.98
CA PRO A 36 -14.47 52.09 -23.17
C PRO A 36 -14.86 52.01 -21.70
N ASN A 37 -13.97 51.44 -20.90
CA ASN A 37 -13.92 51.61 -19.45
C ASN A 37 -15.04 50.90 -18.64
N SER A 38 -14.87 49.60 -18.41
CA SER A 38 -15.44 48.93 -17.25
C SER A 38 -14.35 48.10 -16.60
N ALA A 39 -13.98 48.48 -15.37
CA ALA A 39 -13.07 47.73 -14.52
C ALA A 39 -13.45 46.24 -14.52
N VAL A 40 -12.51 45.38 -14.88
CA VAL A 40 -12.63 43.94 -14.67
C VAL A 40 -12.57 43.75 -13.16
N VAL A 41 -13.74 43.69 -12.52
CA VAL A 41 -13.86 43.19 -11.15
C VAL A 41 -13.58 41.70 -11.26
N GLU A 42 -12.38 41.31 -10.85
CA GLU A 42 -12.01 39.91 -10.65
C GLU A 42 -12.91 39.37 -9.54
N GLU A 43 -14.03 38.75 -9.92
CA GLU A 43 -14.89 38.03 -9.00
C GLU A 43 -14.11 36.81 -8.51
N ARG A 44 -13.37 37.01 -7.41
CA ARG A 44 -12.83 35.90 -6.61
C ARG A 44 -14.01 35.07 -6.16
N THR A 45 -14.30 34.01 -6.89
CA THR A 45 -15.10 32.90 -6.37
C THR A 45 -14.36 32.38 -5.15
N VAL A 46 -14.81 32.80 -3.97
CA VAL A 46 -14.40 32.19 -2.71
C VAL A 46 -14.97 30.78 -2.77
N GLU A 47 -14.16 29.82 -3.23
CA GLU A 47 -14.45 28.41 -3.06
C GLU A 47 -14.62 28.20 -1.56
N HIS A 48 -15.86 28.04 -1.12
CA HIS A 48 -16.15 27.56 0.21
C HIS A 48 -15.50 26.18 0.31
N GLU A 49 -14.36 26.09 0.98
CA GLU A 49 -13.80 24.82 1.42
C GLU A 49 -14.85 24.14 2.29
N GLU A 50 -15.64 23.24 1.69
CA GLU A 50 -16.50 22.33 2.44
C GLU A 50 -15.60 21.57 3.42
N LYS A 51 -15.78 21.86 4.72
CA LYS A 51 -15.14 21.11 5.79
C LYS A 51 -15.52 19.64 5.62
N LYS A 52 -14.56 18.83 5.15
CA LYS A 52 -14.72 17.38 5.07
C LYS A 52 -15.19 16.86 6.43
N PRO A 53 -16.19 15.94 6.46
CA PRO A 53 -16.69 15.39 7.70
C PRO A 53 -15.56 14.77 8.51
N GLU A 54 -15.57 14.99 9.83
CA GLU A 54 -14.57 14.47 10.74
C GLU A 54 -14.57 12.93 10.71
N TYR A 55 -13.43 12.34 10.35
CA TYR A 55 -13.31 10.89 10.26
C TYR A 55 -13.33 10.25 11.65
N LYS A 56 -14.32 9.39 11.90
CA LYS A 56 -14.39 8.56 13.10
C LYS A 56 -13.65 7.24 12.88
N THR A 57 -12.67 6.96 13.73
CA THR A 57 -11.88 5.74 13.68
C THR A 57 -12.73 4.55 14.08
N GLN A 58 -12.74 3.50 13.24
CA GLN A 58 -13.45 2.26 13.53
C GLN A 58 -12.47 1.20 14.02
N ILE A 59 -12.64 0.75 15.26
CA ILE A 59 -11.81 -0.28 15.88
C ILE A 59 -12.19 -1.66 15.32
N VAL A 60 -11.18 -2.46 14.99
CA VAL A 60 -11.30 -3.85 14.57
C VAL A 60 -10.97 -4.73 15.77
N TRP A 61 -11.98 -5.08 16.57
CA TRP A 61 -11.80 -5.80 17.84
C TRP A 61 -11.10 -7.15 17.72
N PHE A 62 -11.28 -7.84 16.59
CA PHE A 62 -10.53 -9.08 16.31
C PHE A 62 -9.02 -8.85 16.35
N ASN A 63 -8.53 -7.77 15.71
CA ASN A 63 -7.11 -7.43 15.70
C ASN A 63 -6.64 -7.03 17.10
N VAL A 64 -7.47 -6.32 17.87
CA VAL A 64 -7.16 -5.97 19.27
C VAL A 64 -6.94 -7.23 20.10
N LEU A 65 -7.86 -8.20 20.04
CA LEU A 65 -7.75 -9.47 20.75
C LEU A 65 -6.53 -10.27 20.31
N LEU A 66 -6.25 -10.30 19.00
CA LEU A 66 -5.07 -10.96 18.44
C LEU A 66 -3.76 -10.36 18.98
N PHE A 67 -3.65 -9.03 19.03
CA PHE A 67 -2.46 -8.38 19.59
C PHE A 67 -2.34 -8.58 21.09
N ILE A 68 -3.43 -8.54 21.84
CA ILE A 68 -3.41 -8.88 23.28
C ILE A 68 -2.87 -10.29 23.47
N TYR A 69 -3.41 -11.27 22.73
CA TYR A 69 -2.93 -12.65 22.78
C TYR A 69 -1.44 -12.76 22.44
N LEU A 70 -1.00 -12.14 21.34
CA LEU A 70 0.41 -12.16 20.91
C LEU A 70 1.37 -11.62 21.98
N HIS A 71 1.02 -10.50 22.63
CA HIS A 71 1.87 -9.90 23.66
C HIS A 71 1.87 -10.71 24.96
N LEU A 72 0.73 -11.29 25.36
CA LEU A 72 0.67 -12.20 26.49
C LEU A 72 1.48 -13.48 26.24
N SER A 73 1.41 -14.05 25.03
CA SER A 73 2.24 -15.18 24.62
C SER A 73 3.72 -14.83 24.63
N PHE A 74 4.11 -13.63 24.20
CA PHE A 74 5.49 -13.16 24.30
C PHE A 74 5.98 -13.08 25.75
N LEU A 75 5.20 -12.46 26.65
CA LEU A 75 5.55 -12.38 28.08
C LEU A 75 5.71 -13.77 28.71
N TYR A 76 4.81 -14.69 28.37
CA TYR A 76 4.90 -16.08 28.81
C TYR A 76 6.13 -16.79 28.22
N GLY A 77 6.44 -16.56 26.94
CA GLY A 77 7.65 -17.08 26.29
C GLY A 77 8.94 -16.56 26.94
N VAL A 78 9.00 -15.29 27.35
CA VAL A 78 10.13 -14.74 28.12
C VAL A 78 10.26 -15.43 29.47
N TYR A 79 9.16 -15.63 30.19
CA TYR A 79 9.16 -16.37 31.46
C TYR A 79 9.70 -17.79 31.28
N LEU A 80 9.25 -18.53 30.27
CA LEU A 80 9.78 -19.87 29.97
C LEU A 80 11.26 -19.84 29.55
N GLY A 81 11.63 -18.83 28.76
CA GLY A 81 13.00 -18.58 28.31
C GLY A 81 14.01 -18.43 29.46
N LEU A 82 13.55 -17.86 30.58
CA LEU A 82 14.38 -17.62 31.77
C LEU A 82 14.33 -18.77 32.79
N THR A 83 13.25 -19.54 32.84
CA THR A 83 13.03 -20.54 33.90
C THR A 83 13.22 -21.99 33.45
N SER A 84 12.94 -22.31 32.19
CA SER A 84 12.80 -23.70 31.74
C SER A 84 13.45 -24.01 30.38
N ALA A 85 13.57 -23.03 29.48
CA ALA A 85 14.07 -23.28 28.13
C ALA A 85 15.58 -23.59 28.11
N PHE A 86 15.99 -24.49 27.21
CA PHE A 86 17.40 -24.67 26.92
C PHE A 86 17.98 -23.41 26.26
N TRP A 87 19.22 -23.05 26.61
CA TRP A 87 19.91 -21.90 26.01
C TRP A 87 19.95 -21.94 24.48
N LYS A 88 19.99 -23.15 23.88
CA LYS A 88 19.91 -23.36 22.43
C LYS A 88 18.59 -22.86 21.84
N THR A 89 17.47 -23.07 22.54
CA THR A 89 16.14 -22.57 22.12
C THR A 89 16.12 -21.05 22.09
N SER A 90 16.69 -20.41 23.11
CA SER A 90 16.77 -18.94 23.18
C SER A 90 17.64 -18.36 22.07
N ILE A 91 18.79 -18.99 21.77
CA ILE A 91 19.65 -18.58 20.64
C ILE A 91 18.93 -18.80 19.30
N PHE A 92 18.28 -19.95 19.12
CA PHE A 92 17.52 -20.25 17.92
C PHE A 92 16.42 -19.20 17.69
N ALA A 93 15.61 -18.90 18.71
CA ALA A 93 14.56 -17.89 18.63
C ALA A 93 15.12 -16.51 18.26
N TYR A 94 16.26 -16.11 18.84
CA TYR A 94 16.93 -14.86 18.51
C TYR A 94 17.38 -14.80 17.04
N ILE A 95 18.08 -15.83 16.56
CA ILE A 95 18.57 -15.89 15.17
C ILE A 95 17.38 -15.93 14.19
N TYR A 96 16.37 -16.74 14.49
CA TYR A 96 15.19 -16.89 13.65
C TYR A 96 14.39 -15.58 13.55
N GLY A 97 14.23 -14.86 14.66
CA GLY A 97 13.63 -13.52 14.65
C GLY A 97 14.42 -12.52 13.81
N ASN A 98 15.75 -12.56 13.86
CA ASN A 98 16.62 -11.72 13.02
C ASN A 98 16.46 -12.03 11.52
N PHE A 99 16.22 -13.29 11.15
CA PHE A 99 15.89 -13.63 9.76
C PHE A 99 14.59 -12.96 9.31
N GLY A 100 13.55 -12.93 10.14
CA GLY A 100 12.35 -12.15 9.86
C GLY A 100 12.65 -10.66 9.65
N GLY A 101 13.46 -10.07 10.55
CA GLY A 101 13.92 -8.68 10.43
C GLY A 101 14.69 -8.39 9.14
N LEU A 102 15.55 -9.32 8.70
CA LEU A 102 16.25 -9.25 7.41
C LEU A 102 15.28 -9.33 6.22
N GLY A 103 14.26 -10.19 6.29
CA GLY A 103 13.22 -10.27 5.27
C GLY A 103 12.48 -8.95 5.06
N ILE A 104 12.15 -8.24 6.14
CA ILE A 104 11.54 -6.90 6.05
C ILE A 104 12.55 -5.86 5.56
N THR A 105 13.72 -5.76 6.20
CA THR A 105 14.66 -4.65 5.93
C THR A 105 15.38 -4.77 4.59
N ALA A 106 15.91 -5.95 4.25
CA ALA A 106 16.59 -6.18 2.99
C ALA A 106 15.58 -6.47 1.87
N GLY A 107 14.51 -7.22 2.15
CA GLY A 107 13.45 -7.55 1.20
C GLY A 107 12.41 -6.43 1.05
N SER A 108 11.31 -6.53 1.80
CA SER A 108 10.12 -5.66 1.63
C SER A 108 10.47 -4.17 1.54
N HIS A 109 11.39 -3.72 2.37
CA HIS A 109 11.81 -2.33 2.43
C HIS A 109 12.77 -1.92 1.29
N ARG A 110 14.02 -2.41 1.29
CA ARG A 110 15.04 -1.89 0.35
C ARG A 110 14.87 -2.43 -1.06
N LEU A 111 14.54 -3.72 -1.22
CA LEU A 111 14.42 -4.36 -2.53
C LEU A 111 13.11 -3.98 -3.21
N TRP A 112 11.98 -4.29 -2.58
CA TRP A 112 10.67 -4.17 -3.24
C TRP A 112 10.07 -2.77 -3.09
N SER A 113 10.10 -2.12 -1.92
CA SER A 113 9.54 -0.77 -1.79
C SER A 113 10.38 0.30 -2.45
N HIS A 114 11.68 0.36 -2.13
CA HIS A 114 12.58 1.44 -2.58
C HIS A 114 13.39 1.13 -3.83
N ARG A 115 13.44 -0.13 -4.27
CA ARG A 115 14.24 -0.54 -5.44
C ARG A 115 15.71 -0.10 -5.34
N SER A 116 16.27 -0.09 -4.12
CA SER A 116 17.63 0.38 -3.85
C SER A 116 18.72 -0.53 -4.43
N TYR A 117 18.36 -1.76 -4.80
CA TYR A 117 19.25 -2.71 -5.46
C TYR A 117 18.45 -3.70 -6.32
N LYS A 118 19.13 -4.41 -7.21
CA LYS A 118 18.56 -5.48 -8.03
C LYS A 118 19.03 -6.84 -7.50
N ALA A 119 18.12 -7.78 -7.40
CA ALA A 119 18.40 -9.15 -6.96
C ALA A 119 18.00 -10.16 -8.04
N LYS A 120 18.85 -11.18 -8.24
CA LYS A 120 18.48 -12.35 -9.04
C LYS A 120 17.41 -13.16 -8.31
N TRP A 121 16.70 -14.02 -9.04
CA TRP A 121 15.57 -14.80 -8.50
C TRP A 121 15.91 -15.61 -7.24
N PRO A 122 17.12 -16.19 -7.02
CA PRO A 122 17.38 -16.98 -5.81
C PRO A 122 17.34 -16.12 -4.54
N LEU A 123 17.97 -14.94 -4.57
CA LEU A 123 17.96 -14.01 -3.44
C LEU A 123 16.55 -13.47 -3.20
N ARG A 124 15.78 -13.21 -4.25
CA ARG A 124 14.36 -12.79 -4.12
C ARG A 124 13.50 -13.86 -3.46
N ALA A 125 13.67 -15.12 -3.86
CA ALA A 125 12.95 -16.24 -3.26
C ALA A 125 13.34 -16.44 -1.79
N PHE A 126 14.63 -16.34 -1.48
CA PHE A 126 15.13 -16.39 -0.11
C PHE A 126 14.54 -15.28 0.76
N LEU A 127 14.63 -14.02 0.32
CA LEU A 127 14.06 -12.88 1.05
C LEU A 127 12.54 -12.97 1.18
N CYS A 128 11.85 -13.55 0.20
CA CYS A 128 10.41 -13.79 0.27
C CYS A 128 10.06 -14.76 1.42
N ILE A 129 10.81 -15.85 1.58
CA ILE A 129 10.65 -16.76 2.74
C ILE A 129 10.92 -16.02 4.05
N LEU A 130 12.00 -15.22 4.10
CA LEU A 130 12.33 -14.45 5.29
C LEU A 130 11.23 -13.43 5.64
N THR A 131 10.61 -12.79 4.65
CA THR A 131 9.45 -11.90 4.87
C THR A 131 8.28 -12.65 5.49
N SER A 132 8.04 -13.91 5.10
CA SER A 132 6.98 -14.73 5.69
C SER A 132 7.21 -15.05 7.17
N ILE A 133 8.47 -15.13 7.63
CA ILE A 133 8.81 -15.30 9.06
C ILE A 133 8.33 -14.10 9.89
N ALA A 134 8.38 -12.89 9.33
CA ALA A 134 8.03 -11.68 10.07
C ALA A 134 6.51 -11.44 10.23
N ALA A 135 5.67 -12.11 9.42
CA ALA A 135 4.21 -12.01 9.47
C ALA A 135 3.65 -10.56 9.39
N GLN A 136 4.27 -9.67 8.61
CA GLN A 136 3.84 -8.26 8.46
C GLN A 136 3.07 -8.01 7.14
N ASN A 137 2.00 -8.75 6.88
CA ASN A 137 1.30 -8.80 5.58
C ASN A 137 2.17 -9.30 4.42
N ASP A 138 1.55 -9.53 3.26
CA ASP A 138 2.28 -9.93 2.07
C ASP A 138 3.12 -8.77 1.50
N ILE A 139 4.22 -9.11 0.79
CA ILE A 139 5.14 -8.13 0.19
C ILE A 139 4.40 -7.03 -0.58
N TYR A 140 3.37 -7.35 -1.36
CA TYR A 140 2.66 -6.34 -2.15
C TYR A 140 1.93 -5.34 -1.25
N GLU A 141 1.20 -5.82 -0.24
CA GLU A 141 0.50 -4.94 0.69
C GLU A 141 1.46 -4.10 1.54
N TRP A 142 2.53 -4.72 2.06
CA TRP A 142 3.55 -4.00 2.82
C TRP A 142 4.20 -2.90 1.97
N CYS A 143 4.60 -3.21 0.74
CA CYS A 143 5.22 -2.23 -0.14
C CYS A 143 4.27 -1.11 -0.57
N ARG A 144 2.98 -1.43 -0.81
CA ARG A 144 1.96 -0.41 -1.09
C ARG A 144 1.88 0.58 0.07
N ASP A 145 1.67 0.08 1.28
CA ASP A 145 1.47 0.92 2.45
C ASP A 145 2.72 1.74 2.77
N HIS A 146 3.91 1.14 2.63
CA HIS A 146 5.18 1.82 2.81
C HIS A 146 5.42 2.95 1.79
N ARG A 147 5.12 2.70 0.51
CA ARG A 147 5.22 3.75 -0.53
C ARG A 147 4.21 4.87 -0.32
N VAL A 148 3.00 4.56 0.15
CA VAL A 148 1.99 5.55 0.54
C VAL A 148 2.48 6.37 1.72
N HIS A 149 3.01 5.72 2.76
CA HIS A 149 3.58 6.38 3.93
C HIS A 149 4.65 7.41 3.53
N HIS A 150 5.62 7.02 2.70
CA HIS A 150 6.67 7.95 2.26
C HIS A 150 6.16 9.11 1.40
N LYS A 151 5.12 8.88 0.58
CA LYS A 151 4.59 9.91 -0.33
C LYS A 151 3.67 10.90 0.38
N PHE A 152 2.98 10.46 1.43
CA PHE A 152 1.92 11.23 2.08
C PHE A 152 2.13 11.32 3.60
N THR A 153 3.38 11.30 4.06
CA THR A 153 3.77 11.37 5.47
C THR A 153 3.07 12.52 6.18
N GLU A 154 2.65 12.31 7.42
CA GLU A 154 1.97 13.32 8.24
C GLU A 154 0.63 13.85 7.69
N THR A 155 -0.05 13.05 6.85
CA THR A 155 -1.40 13.35 6.34
C THR A 155 -2.38 12.23 6.68
N SER A 156 -3.68 12.44 6.45
CA SER A 156 -4.69 11.39 6.61
C SER A 156 -4.52 10.20 5.65
N ALA A 157 -3.67 10.33 4.61
CA ALA A 157 -3.32 9.25 3.71
C ALA A 157 -2.14 8.40 4.20
N ASP A 158 -1.43 8.82 5.24
CA ASP A 158 -0.38 8.02 5.88
C ASP A 158 -1.03 6.92 6.75
N PRO A 159 -0.79 5.62 6.47
CA PRO A 159 -1.35 4.51 7.24
C PRO A 159 -1.09 4.60 8.74
N HIS A 160 0.09 5.12 9.13
CA HIS A 160 0.55 5.18 10.52
C HIS A 160 1.02 6.59 10.90
N ASN A 161 0.23 7.59 10.48
CA ASN A 161 0.43 9.02 10.73
C ASN A 161 0.78 9.34 12.20
N ILE A 162 1.98 9.91 12.45
CA ILE A 162 2.43 10.23 13.82
C ILE A 162 1.64 11.38 14.46
N LYS A 163 1.00 12.25 13.68
CA LYS A 163 0.10 13.31 14.22
C LYS A 163 -1.10 12.75 14.99
N ARG A 164 -1.41 11.46 14.84
CA ARG A 164 -2.45 10.76 15.63
C ARG A 164 -1.93 10.22 16.97
N GLY A 165 -0.67 10.49 17.30
CA GLY A 165 -0.01 10.10 18.54
C GLY A 165 0.82 8.82 18.42
N PHE A 166 1.75 8.67 19.37
CA PHE A 166 2.71 7.56 19.43
C PHE A 166 2.04 6.20 19.34
N PHE A 167 1.01 5.96 20.16
CA PHE A 167 0.33 4.66 20.19
C PHE A 167 -0.28 4.31 18.83
N PHE A 168 -0.88 5.28 18.14
CA PHE A 168 -1.46 5.06 16.82
C PHE A 168 -0.40 4.65 15.80
N ALA A 169 0.69 5.41 15.70
CA ALA A 169 1.77 5.12 14.76
C ALA A 169 2.53 3.81 15.07
N HIS A 170 2.65 3.47 16.35
CA HIS A 170 3.33 2.24 16.77
C HIS A 170 2.51 0.98 16.45
N MET A 171 1.26 0.91 16.92
CA MET A 171 0.42 -0.30 16.83
C MET A 171 -1.07 -0.01 16.59
N GLY A 172 -1.56 1.15 17.04
CA GLY A 172 -3.00 1.48 16.98
C GLY A 172 -3.58 1.45 15.58
N TRP A 173 -2.79 1.79 14.55
CA TRP A 173 -3.21 1.72 13.15
C TRP A 173 -3.56 0.31 12.68
N LEU A 174 -2.93 -0.73 13.23
CA LEU A 174 -3.23 -2.14 12.92
C LEU A 174 -4.53 -2.62 13.55
N MET A 175 -5.02 -1.92 14.57
CA MET A 175 -6.24 -2.25 15.31
C MET A 175 -7.46 -1.46 14.82
N CYS A 176 -7.30 -0.63 13.78
CA CYS A 176 -8.34 0.22 13.25
C CYS A 176 -8.50 -0.01 11.75
N LYS A 177 -9.68 0.30 11.21
CA LYS A 177 -9.82 0.46 9.76
C LYS A 177 -8.96 1.65 9.30
N LYS A 178 -8.30 1.49 8.16
CA LYS A 178 -7.51 2.57 7.54
C LYS A 178 -8.42 3.75 7.18
N HIS A 179 -7.86 4.96 7.23
CA HIS A 179 -8.56 6.15 6.77
C HIS A 179 -8.86 6.04 5.26
N PRO A 180 -10.02 6.49 4.74
CA PRO A 180 -10.37 6.38 3.32
C PRO A 180 -9.30 6.97 2.37
N ASP A 181 -8.64 8.04 2.79
CA ASP A 181 -7.56 8.66 2.02
C ASP A 181 -6.37 7.72 1.77
N VAL A 182 -6.10 6.77 2.67
CA VAL A 182 -5.05 5.74 2.46
C VAL A 182 -5.37 4.91 1.22
N ALA A 183 -6.64 4.51 1.04
CA ALA A 183 -7.08 3.75 -0.12
C ALA A 183 -7.11 4.63 -1.38
N THR A 184 -7.66 5.84 -1.28
CA THR A 184 -7.77 6.76 -2.42
C THR A 184 -6.40 7.18 -2.95
N LYS A 185 -5.49 7.61 -2.07
CA LYS A 185 -4.13 8.01 -2.44
C LYS A 185 -3.25 6.81 -2.75
N GLY A 186 -3.52 5.64 -2.17
CA GLY A 186 -2.87 4.38 -2.52
C GLY A 186 -2.98 4.01 -4.00
N LYS A 187 -4.09 4.36 -4.67
CA LYS A 187 -4.25 4.18 -6.12
C LYS A 187 -3.32 5.06 -6.97
N THR A 188 -2.75 6.11 -6.39
CA THR A 188 -1.84 7.05 -7.08
C THR A 188 -0.37 6.65 -6.95
N VAL A 189 -0.08 5.57 -6.23
CA VAL A 189 1.26 5.03 -6.06
C VAL A 189 1.50 4.00 -7.16
N TYR A 190 2.65 4.10 -7.83
CA TYR A 190 3.07 3.13 -8.82
C TYR A 190 3.34 1.77 -8.17
N LEU A 191 2.73 0.69 -8.67
CA LEU A 191 2.85 -0.69 -8.12
C LEU A 191 3.01 -1.76 -9.23
N ASP A 192 3.06 -1.36 -10.50
CA ASP A 192 3.12 -2.32 -11.62
C ASP A 192 4.38 -3.18 -11.59
N ASP A 193 5.47 -2.64 -11.04
CA ASP A 193 6.72 -3.39 -10.81
C ASP A 193 6.54 -4.56 -9.85
N LEU A 194 5.71 -4.40 -8.81
CA LEU A 194 5.41 -5.47 -7.87
C LEU A 194 4.52 -6.54 -8.51
N TRP A 195 3.57 -6.14 -9.37
CA TRP A 195 2.74 -7.09 -10.12
C TRP A 195 3.51 -7.84 -11.21
N ALA A 196 4.51 -7.20 -11.82
CA ALA A 196 5.39 -7.84 -12.78
C ALA A 196 6.31 -8.89 -12.13
N ASP A 197 6.56 -8.79 -10.82
CA ASP A 197 7.39 -9.74 -10.07
C ASP A 197 6.61 -11.05 -9.77
N PRO A 198 6.98 -12.21 -10.37
CA PRO A 198 6.29 -13.47 -10.13
C PRO A 198 6.45 -13.98 -8.68
N ILE A 199 7.53 -13.64 -7.98
CA ILE A 199 7.77 -14.04 -6.59
C ILE A 199 6.85 -13.25 -5.67
N VAL A 200 6.65 -11.96 -5.93
CA VAL A 200 5.68 -11.14 -5.17
C VAL A 200 4.27 -11.66 -5.36
N ARG A 201 3.87 -11.98 -6.60
CA ARG A 201 2.56 -12.59 -6.89
C ARG A 201 2.39 -13.95 -6.20
N PHE A 202 3.42 -14.79 -6.22
CA PHE A 202 3.44 -16.07 -5.52
C PHE A 202 3.24 -15.88 -4.02
N HIS A 203 4.05 -15.01 -3.39
CA HIS A 203 3.95 -14.73 -1.96
C HIS A 203 2.56 -14.23 -1.59
N ARG A 204 1.97 -13.32 -2.37
CA ARG A 204 0.61 -12.82 -2.14
C ARG A 204 -0.43 -13.93 -2.23
N ARG A 205 -0.30 -14.86 -3.19
CA ARG A 205 -1.24 -15.97 -3.37
C ARG A 205 -1.15 -16.99 -2.22
N PHE A 206 0.05 -17.25 -1.71
CA PHE A 206 0.31 -18.27 -0.69
C PHE A 206 0.66 -17.69 0.68
N TYR A 207 0.35 -16.41 0.92
CA TYR A 207 0.78 -15.70 2.12
C TYR A 207 0.38 -16.40 3.41
N ILE A 208 -0.89 -16.79 3.53
CA ILE A 208 -1.40 -17.46 4.73
C ILE A 208 -0.71 -18.82 4.96
N PRO A 209 -0.67 -19.76 3.98
CA PRO A 209 0.11 -20.98 4.12
C PRO A 209 1.58 -20.75 4.47
N MET A 210 2.25 -19.76 3.85
CA MET A 210 3.64 -19.46 4.11
C MET A 210 3.88 -18.93 5.53
N VAL A 211 3.01 -18.05 6.03
CA VAL A 211 3.10 -17.56 7.41
C VAL A 211 2.81 -18.69 8.40
N LEU A 212 1.76 -19.48 8.20
CA LEU A 212 1.46 -20.62 9.08
C LEU A 212 2.63 -21.60 9.17
N PHE A 213 3.29 -21.88 8.05
CA PHE A 213 4.44 -22.76 8.03
C PHE A 213 5.70 -22.10 8.62
N PHE A 214 6.15 -20.97 8.08
CA PHE A 214 7.45 -20.37 8.44
C PHE A 214 7.42 -19.55 9.73
N CYS A 215 6.29 -18.91 10.09
CA CYS A 215 6.21 -18.12 11.32
C CYS A 215 5.81 -18.95 12.54
N PHE A 216 4.99 -20.00 12.36
CA PHE A 216 4.39 -20.74 13.49
C PHE A 216 4.82 -22.20 13.56
N TYR A 217 4.66 -22.98 12.49
CA TYR A 217 4.92 -24.43 12.54
C TYR A 217 6.41 -24.76 12.62
N LEU A 218 7.23 -24.21 11.72
CA LEU A 218 8.66 -24.52 11.63
C LEU A 218 9.49 -24.14 12.88
N PRO A 219 9.24 -23.00 13.56
CA PRO A 219 10.02 -22.63 14.75
C PRO A 219 9.50 -23.22 16.08
N THR A 220 8.47 -24.08 16.07
CA THR A 220 7.92 -24.76 17.27
C THR A 220 8.54 -26.14 17.44
#